data_AF-A0A973D8E8-F1
#
_entry.id   AF-A0A973D8E8-F1
#
_cell.length_a   1.000
_cell.length_b   1.000
_cell.length_c   1.000
_cell.angle_alpha   90.00
_cell.angle_beta   90.00
_cell.angle_gamma   90.00
#
_symmetry.space_group_name_H-M   'P 1'
#
loop_
_entity.id
_entity.type
_entity.pdbx_description
1 polymer ?
#
loop_
_entity_poly.entity_id
_entity_poly.type
_entity_poly.pdbx_seq_one_letter_code
_entity_poly.pdbx_strand_id
1 'polypeptide(L)'
;MSFDTHFSDRLAARIQQIESRLVVGIDPRLDRLPAAIGADDPEQALSQLGEGVIEAVAEHAAAVKPQVAFFERHGWRGWRALETVCASAARAGIPVILDAKRGDIGSTAEAYAEALLGDEPGTLGPHVDALTVNPYLGSDSLVPFLTRVNDHGKGIFVLARTSNPGSAEFQCRDDDAVPIFEQVARSAERWG
;
A
#
# COMPACT_ATOMS: atom_id res chain seq x y z
N MET A 1 18.14 -21.44 4.21
CA MET A 1 17.28 -20.50 3.46
C MET A 1 17.10 -19.30 4.35
N SER A 2 17.62 -18.14 3.94
CA SER A 2 17.39 -16.91 4.71
C SER A 2 15.93 -16.52 4.54
N PHE A 3 15.22 -16.32 5.64
CA PHE A 3 13.85 -15.82 5.65
C PHE A 3 13.79 -14.31 5.36
N ASP A 4 14.87 -13.66 4.93
CA ASP A 4 14.92 -12.19 4.82
C ASP A 4 14.49 -11.62 3.44
N THR A 5 13.97 -12.44 2.52
CA THR A 5 13.78 -11.98 1.12
C THR A 5 12.42 -11.35 0.83
N HIS A 6 11.31 -11.82 1.43
CA HIS A 6 9.97 -11.33 1.09
C HIS A 6 9.40 -10.33 2.11
N PHE A 7 8.52 -9.45 1.63
CA PHE A 7 7.85 -8.43 2.45
C PHE A 7 7.17 -9.02 3.69
N SER A 8 6.50 -10.17 3.56
CA SER A 8 5.80 -10.84 4.66
C SER A 8 6.74 -11.21 5.81
N ASP A 9 7.94 -11.67 5.48
CA ASP A 9 8.93 -12.07 6.48
C ASP A 9 9.52 -10.84 7.18
N ARG A 10 9.85 -9.79 6.42
CA ARG A 10 10.31 -8.50 6.98
C ARG A 10 9.27 -7.89 7.90
N LEU A 11 8.00 -7.93 7.53
CA LEU A 11 6.89 -7.46 8.35
C LEU A 11 6.74 -8.30 9.61
N ALA A 12 6.80 -9.63 9.51
CA ALA A 12 6.71 -10.53 10.66
C ALA A 12 7.85 -10.33 11.66
N ALA A 13 9.09 -10.21 11.15
CA ALA A 13 10.27 -9.92 11.95
C ALA A 13 10.14 -8.59 12.69
N ARG A 14 9.69 -7.54 11.99
CA ARG A 14 9.44 -6.24 12.63
C ARG A 14 8.36 -6.33 13.70
N ILE A 15 7.22 -6.95 13.42
CA ILE A 15 6.13 -7.16 14.40
C ILE A 15 6.64 -7.81 15.67
N GLN A 16 7.51 -8.82 15.55
CA GLN A 16 8.14 -9.48 16.70
C GLN A 16 9.10 -8.56 17.44
N GLN A 17 9.94 -7.82 16.71
CA GLN A 17 10.94 -6.91 17.30
C GLN A 17 10.31 -5.78 18.11
N ILE A 18 9.22 -5.18 17.62
CA ILE A 18 8.57 -4.03 18.27
C ILE A 18 7.33 -4.43 19.10
N GLU A 19 7.02 -5.72 19.15
CA GLU A 19 5.84 -6.30 19.83
C GLU A 19 4.51 -5.60 19.47
N SER A 20 4.38 -5.14 18.22
CA SER A 20 3.24 -4.35 17.75
C SER A 20 2.76 -4.84 16.40
N ARG A 21 1.44 -4.79 16.20
CA ARG A 21 0.77 -5.05 14.91
C ARG A 21 0.16 -3.78 14.31
N LEU A 22 0.53 -2.62 14.85
CA LEU A 22 -0.02 -1.33 14.44
C LEU A 22 0.40 -1.01 13.01
N VAL A 23 -0.58 -0.73 12.14
CA VAL A 23 -0.34 -0.13 10.83
C VAL A 23 -0.91 1.28 10.83
N VAL A 24 -0.05 2.28 10.66
CA VAL A 24 -0.46 3.69 10.71
C VAL A 24 -0.85 4.15 9.31
N GLY A 25 -2.12 4.56 9.14
CA GLY A 25 -2.60 5.17 7.90
C GLY A 25 -2.08 6.60 7.74
N ILE A 26 -1.62 6.95 6.53
CA ILE A 26 -1.16 8.32 6.20
C ILE A 26 -2.09 8.86 5.11
N ASP A 27 -3.16 9.52 5.56
CA ASP A 27 -4.28 9.97 4.73
C ASP A 27 -4.46 11.49 4.87
N PRO A 28 -3.45 12.29 4.47
CA PRO A 28 -3.35 13.70 4.83
C PRO A 28 -4.46 14.54 4.20
N ARG A 29 -4.93 15.56 4.93
CA ARG A 29 -5.92 16.51 4.43
C ARG A 29 -5.50 17.93 4.79
N LEU A 30 -5.36 18.79 3.78
CA LEU A 30 -4.89 20.17 3.97
C LEU A 30 -5.79 20.97 4.93
N ASP A 31 -7.09 20.66 5.00
CA ASP A 31 -8.07 21.27 5.91
C ASP A 31 -8.00 20.77 7.35
N ARG A 32 -7.12 19.78 7.65
CA ARG A 32 -6.97 19.18 8.97
C ARG A 32 -5.52 19.17 9.46
N LEU A 33 -4.66 19.96 8.85
CA LEU A 33 -3.27 20.06 9.25
C LEU A 33 -3.13 20.68 10.64
N PRO A 34 -2.14 20.25 11.44
CA PRO A 34 -1.73 20.98 12.63
C PRO A 34 -1.42 22.45 12.30
N ALA A 35 -1.74 23.37 13.20
CA ALA A 35 -1.54 24.81 12.98
C ALA A 35 -0.09 25.23 12.68
N ALA A 36 0.88 24.38 13.04
CA ALA A 36 2.31 24.59 12.75
C ALA A 36 2.70 24.31 11.28
N ILE A 37 1.85 23.63 10.51
CA ILE A 37 2.10 23.28 9.10
C ILE A 37 1.27 24.19 8.21
N GLY A 38 1.93 24.98 7.36
CA GLY A 38 1.26 25.83 6.37
C GLY A 38 0.62 24.98 5.27
N ALA A 39 -0.57 25.37 4.80
CA ALA A 39 -1.33 24.64 3.77
C ALA A 39 -1.18 25.20 2.35
N ASP A 40 -0.37 26.25 2.16
CA ASP A 40 -0.28 27.02 0.90
C ASP A 40 0.40 26.24 -0.23
N ASP A 41 1.41 25.42 0.11
CA ASP A 41 2.06 24.51 -0.83
C ASP A 41 1.74 23.06 -0.47
N PRO A 42 0.91 22.36 -1.27
CA PRO A 42 0.57 20.97 -1.02
C PRO A 42 1.79 20.05 -0.94
N GLU A 43 2.85 20.26 -1.72
CA GLU A 43 4.03 19.38 -1.65
C GLU A 43 4.68 19.48 -0.27
N GLN A 44 4.98 20.71 0.17
CA GLN A 44 5.58 20.98 1.46
C GLN A 44 4.69 20.51 2.62
N ALA A 45 3.40 20.84 2.57
CA ALA A 45 2.45 20.55 3.64
C ALA A 45 2.27 19.04 3.87
N LEU A 46 2.11 18.28 2.77
CA LEU A 46 1.91 16.83 2.83
C LEU A 46 3.19 16.10 3.24
N SER A 47 4.36 16.54 2.74
CA SER A 47 5.67 16.01 3.15
C SER A 47 5.92 16.23 4.63
N GLN A 48 5.76 17.46 5.13
CA GLN A 48 5.98 17.79 6.55
C GLN A 48 5.06 16.98 7.47
N LEU A 49 3.77 16.85 7.12
CA LEU A 49 2.85 16.05 7.90
C LEU A 49 3.26 14.58 7.90
N GLY A 50 3.55 14.01 6.72
CA GLY A 50 3.89 12.59 6.62
C GLY A 50 5.21 12.26 7.29
N GLU A 51 6.26 13.06 7.13
CA GLU A 51 7.55 12.89 7.81
C GLU A 51 7.41 12.99 9.33
N GLY A 52 6.64 13.96 9.84
CA GLY A 52 6.36 14.07 11.27
C GLY A 52 5.58 12.87 11.81
N VAL A 53 4.66 12.30 11.02
CA VAL A 53 3.99 11.04 11.38
C VAL A 53 4.99 9.89 11.41
N ILE A 54 5.87 9.75 10.41
CA ILE A 54 6.91 8.70 10.39
C ILE A 54 7.79 8.79 11.64
N GLU A 55 8.28 9.98 11.97
CA GLU A 55 9.11 10.20 13.16
C GLU A 55 8.37 9.78 14.45
N ALA A 56 7.12 10.20 14.60
CA ALA A 56 6.33 9.91 15.79
C ALA A 56 5.99 8.42 15.98
N VAL A 57 5.98 7.62 14.90
CA VAL A 57 5.52 6.22 14.93
C VAL A 57 6.63 5.20 14.70
N ALA A 58 7.87 5.64 14.47
CA ALA A 58 8.99 4.79 14.06
C ALA A 58 9.25 3.60 15.01
N GLU A 59 9.06 3.78 16.31
CA GLU A 59 9.27 2.73 17.32
C GLU A 59 8.01 1.89 17.60
N HIS A 60 6.85 2.27 17.05
CA HIS A 60 5.55 1.71 17.43
C HIS A 60 4.79 1.04 16.28
N ALA A 61 5.04 1.46 15.05
CA ALA A 61 4.33 0.98 13.86
C ALA A 61 5.04 -0.21 13.22
N ALA A 62 4.32 -1.30 12.99
CA ALA A 62 4.78 -2.44 12.20
C ALA A 62 4.93 -2.08 10.73
N ALA A 63 4.06 -1.20 10.23
CA ALA A 63 4.13 -0.63 8.89
C ALA A 63 3.40 0.73 8.86
N VAL A 64 3.63 1.50 7.80
CA VAL A 64 2.79 2.64 7.45
C VAL A 64 2.03 2.36 6.17
N LYS A 65 0.86 2.97 6.03
CA LYS A 65 -0.03 2.75 4.88
C LYS A 65 -0.55 4.06 4.29
N PRO A 66 0.23 4.75 3.44
CA PRO A 66 -0.25 5.93 2.72
C PRO A 66 -1.40 5.58 1.76
N GLN A 67 -2.47 6.37 1.78
CA GLN A 67 -3.57 6.25 0.82
C GLN A 67 -3.34 7.19 -0.36
N VAL A 68 -3.04 6.61 -1.53
CA VAL A 68 -2.53 7.34 -2.71
C VAL A 68 -3.48 8.44 -3.18
N ALA A 69 -4.80 8.24 -3.02
CA ALA A 69 -5.82 9.20 -3.45
C ALA A 69 -5.69 10.57 -2.76
N PHE A 70 -5.21 10.62 -1.50
CA PHE A 70 -5.00 11.88 -0.77
C PHE A 70 -3.80 12.67 -1.28
N PHE A 71 -2.88 12.02 -1.99
CA PHE A 71 -1.75 12.64 -2.66
C PHE A 71 -2.10 12.98 -4.11
N GLU A 72 -2.68 12.05 -4.86
CA GLU A 72 -3.04 12.21 -6.28
C GLU A 72 -3.93 13.44 -6.55
N ARG A 73 -4.86 13.76 -5.64
CA ARG A 73 -5.72 14.95 -5.75
C ARG A 73 -4.95 16.28 -5.84
N HIS A 74 -3.66 16.29 -5.49
CA HIS A 74 -2.76 17.44 -5.58
C HIS A 74 -1.81 17.36 -6.79
N GLY A 75 -2.06 16.45 -7.73
CA GLY A 75 -1.28 16.26 -8.95
C GLY A 75 0.17 15.86 -8.65
N TRP A 76 1.10 16.32 -9.49
CA TRP A 76 2.52 15.98 -9.37
C TRP A 76 3.14 16.42 -8.04
N ARG A 77 2.65 17.51 -7.42
CA ARG A 77 3.10 17.97 -6.10
C ARG A 77 2.77 16.98 -5.00
N GLY A 78 1.55 16.43 -5.01
CA GLY A 78 1.18 15.38 -4.08
C GLY A 78 1.96 14.09 -4.33
N TRP A 79 2.24 13.75 -5.59
CA TRP A 79 3.08 12.62 -5.93
C TRP A 79 4.52 12.76 -5.39
N ARG A 80 5.13 13.95 -5.53
CA ARG A 80 6.42 14.26 -4.91
C ARG A 80 6.40 14.12 -3.40
N ALA A 81 5.35 14.62 -2.75
CA ALA A 81 5.19 14.45 -1.31
C ALA A 81 5.07 12.97 -0.90
N LEU A 82 4.35 12.16 -1.68
CA LEU A 82 4.26 10.71 -1.45
C LEU A 82 5.64 10.04 -1.56
N GLU A 83 6.43 10.38 -2.59
CA GLU A 83 7.81 9.91 -2.73
C GLU A 83 8.64 10.25 -1.48
N THR A 84 8.55 11.50 -0.99
CA THR A 84 9.24 11.95 0.22
C THR A 84 8.83 11.15 1.46
N VAL A 85 7.53 10.97 1.69
CA VAL A 85 6.99 10.24 2.85
C VAL A 85 7.42 8.78 2.83
N CYS A 86 7.30 8.12 1.68
CA CYS A 86 7.71 6.73 1.52
C CYS A 86 9.23 6.56 1.71
N ALA A 87 10.04 7.47 1.18
CA ALA A 87 11.48 7.46 1.40
C ALA A 87 11.86 7.71 2.87
N SER A 88 11.09 8.54 3.59
CA SER A 88 11.28 8.77 5.02
C SER A 88 10.99 7.52 5.85
N ALA A 89 9.89 6.82 5.56
CA ALA A 89 9.56 5.54 6.19
C ALA A 89 10.66 4.49 5.95
N ALA A 90 11.16 4.40 4.71
CA ALA A 90 12.24 3.50 4.35
C ALA A 90 13.53 3.78 5.14
N ARG A 91 13.93 5.06 5.27
CA ARG A 91 15.08 5.46 6.10
C ARG A 91 14.89 5.14 7.58
N ALA A 92 13.66 5.21 8.08
CA ALA A 92 13.31 4.83 9.45
C ALA A 92 13.15 3.29 9.62
N GLY A 93 13.36 2.49 8.57
CA GLY A 93 13.22 1.04 8.61
C GLY A 93 11.78 0.57 8.81
N ILE A 94 10.79 1.38 8.45
CA ILE A 94 9.37 1.05 8.57
C ILE A 94 8.85 0.59 7.19
N PRO A 95 8.31 -0.64 7.08
CA PRO A 95 7.70 -1.12 5.85
C PRO A 95 6.56 -0.22 5.36
N VAL A 96 6.49 -0.01 4.05
CA VAL A 96 5.48 0.84 3.39
C VAL A 96 4.49 -0.02 2.60
N ILE A 97 3.22 0.08 2.98
CA ILE A 97 2.10 -0.50 2.23
C ILE A 97 1.39 0.62 1.47
N LEU A 98 1.53 0.70 0.16
CA LEU A 98 0.78 1.69 -0.63
C LEU A 98 -0.67 1.23 -0.82
N ASP A 99 -1.60 2.01 -0.31
CA ASP A 99 -3.02 1.75 -0.47
C ASP A 99 -3.53 2.45 -1.75
N ALA A 100 -3.46 1.74 -2.88
CA ALA A 100 -3.80 2.24 -4.22
C ALA A 100 -4.90 1.46 -4.94
N LYS A 101 -5.24 0.25 -4.45
CA LYS A 101 -6.31 -0.63 -4.97
C LYS A 101 -6.28 -0.81 -6.49
N ARG A 102 -5.08 -0.93 -7.07
CA ARG A 102 -4.93 -1.06 -8.53
C ARG A 102 -5.49 -2.39 -9.02
N GLY A 103 -6.06 -2.38 -10.22
CA GLY A 103 -6.57 -3.56 -10.89
C GLY A 103 -6.88 -3.20 -12.33
N ASP A 104 -6.16 -3.82 -13.26
CA ASP A 104 -6.28 -3.63 -14.71
C ASP A 104 -5.84 -4.91 -15.42
N ILE A 105 -5.87 -4.97 -16.75
CA ILE A 105 -5.49 -6.16 -17.53
C ILE A 105 -4.20 -5.97 -18.32
N GLY A 106 -3.51 -7.08 -18.58
CA GLY A 106 -2.38 -7.15 -19.51
C GLY A 106 -1.31 -6.08 -19.27
N SER A 107 -0.93 -5.38 -20.34
CA SER A 107 0.13 -4.36 -20.31
C SER A 107 -0.17 -3.17 -19.39
N THR A 108 -1.44 -2.88 -19.10
CA THR A 108 -1.78 -1.81 -18.16
C THR A 108 -1.51 -2.22 -16.72
N ALA A 109 -1.76 -3.49 -16.36
CA ALA A 109 -1.37 -4.03 -15.06
C ALA A 109 0.16 -4.08 -14.91
N GLU A 110 0.89 -4.41 -15.98
CA GLU A 110 2.36 -4.36 -16.01
C GLU A 110 2.89 -2.94 -15.71
N ALA A 111 2.33 -1.92 -16.37
CA ALA A 111 2.70 -0.53 -16.11
C ALA A 111 2.44 -0.10 -14.66
N TYR A 112 1.35 -0.54 -14.04
CA TYR A 112 1.10 -0.28 -12.61
C TYR A 112 2.09 -1.01 -11.70
N ALA A 113 2.40 -2.27 -12.00
CA ALA A 113 3.36 -3.05 -11.22
C ALA A 113 4.76 -2.42 -11.30
N GLU A 114 5.19 -1.98 -12.48
CA GLU A 114 6.44 -1.24 -12.70
C GLU A 114 6.45 0.10 -11.95
N ALA A 115 5.38 0.89 -12.07
CA ALA A 115 5.34 2.22 -11.48
C ALA A 115 5.29 2.23 -9.94
N LEU A 116 4.73 1.19 -9.31
CA LEU A 116 4.44 1.19 -7.87
C LEU A 116 5.22 0.14 -7.08
N LEU A 117 5.68 -0.93 -7.73
CA LEU A 117 6.46 -2.01 -7.12
C LEU A 117 7.80 -2.23 -7.84
N GLY A 118 8.13 -1.42 -8.84
CA GLY A 118 9.44 -1.42 -9.49
C GLY A 118 10.50 -0.74 -8.61
N ASP A 119 11.74 -1.21 -8.76
CA ASP A 119 12.93 -0.65 -8.10
C ASP A 119 14.01 -0.27 -9.14
N GLU A 120 13.66 -0.28 -10.42
CA GLU A 120 14.59 -0.09 -11.53
C GLU A 120 14.93 1.39 -11.78
N PRO A 121 16.16 1.70 -12.24
CA PRO A 121 16.51 3.03 -12.71
C PRO A 121 15.58 3.47 -13.87
N GLY A 122 14.70 4.44 -13.62
CA GLY A 122 13.75 4.97 -14.59
C GLY A 122 12.27 4.80 -14.21
N THR A 123 11.95 3.88 -13.29
CA THR A 123 10.62 3.73 -12.67
C THR A 123 10.59 4.48 -11.34
N LEU A 124 10.63 5.82 -11.40
CA LEU A 124 10.78 6.76 -10.27
C LEU A 124 9.57 6.83 -9.31
N GLY A 125 8.86 5.73 -9.09
CA GLY A 125 7.75 5.66 -8.14
C GLY A 125 8.21 5.82 -6.69
N PRO A 126 7.26 6.00 -5.75
CA PRO A 126 7.56 5.99 -4.33
C PRO A 126 8.18 4.65 -3.91
N HIS A 127 9.07 4.66 -2.91
CA HIS A 127 9.62 3.43 -2.34
C HIS A 127 8.53 2.66 -1.57
N VAL A 128 8.08 1.54 -2.12
CA VAL A 128 6.95 0.76 -1.59
C VAL A 128 7.36 -0.69 -1.44
N ASP A 129 7.00 -1.29 -0.31
CA ASP A 129 7.23 -2.71 -0.05
C ASP A 129 6.04 -3.57 -0.47
N ALA A 130 4.81 -3.06 -0.30
CA ALA A 130 3.61 -3.78 -0.67
C ALA A 130 2.50 -2.88 -1.23
N LEU A 131 1.64 -3.43 -2.07
CA LEU A 131 0.57 -2.71 -2.74
C LEU A 131 -0.80 -3.35 -2.50
N THR A 132 -1.85 -2.55 -2.29
CA THR A 132 -3.23 -3.08 -2.35
C THR A 132 -3.72 -3.22 -3.79
N VAL A 133 -4.33 -4.37 -4.11
CA VAL A 133 -4.79 -4.69 -5.47
C VAL A 133 -6.24 -5.20 -5.47
N ASN A 134 -6.98 -4.94 -6.55
CA ASN A 134 -8.35 -5.37 -6.73
C ASN A 134 -8.41 -6.60 -7.66
N PRO A 135 -8.88 -7.77 -7.18
CA PRO A 135 -8.87 -9.02 -7.94
C PRO A 135 -10.04 -9.17 -8.93
N TYR A 136 -10.92 -8.17 -9.05
CA TYR A 136 -12.20 -8.30 -9.75
C TYR A 136 -12.08 -8.80 -11.19
N LEU A 137 -10.99 -8.47 -11.88
CA LEU A 137 -10.77 -8.81 -13.28
C LEU A 137 -10.23 -10.23 -13.51
N GLY A 138 -9.94 -10.98 -12.44
CA GLY A 138 -9.42 -12.35 -12.51
C GLY A 138 -7.95 -12.47 -12.12
N SER A 139 -7.44 -13.70 -12.02
CA SER A 139 -6.07 -13.95 -11.55
C SER A 139 -5.00 -13.44 -12.52
N ASP A 140 -5.28 -13.43 -13.82
CA ASP A 140 -4.41 -12.90 -14.86
C ASP A 140 -4.11 -11.40 -14.67
N SER A 141 -5.09 -10.62 -14.19
CA SER A 141 -4.90 -9.21 -13.81
C SER A 141 -3.88 -9.00 -12.68
N LEU A 142 -3.62 -10.04 -11.88
CA LEU A 142 -2.72 -9.99 -10.73
C LEU A 142 -1.32 -10.51 -11.03
N VAL A 143 -1.15 -11.26 -12.12
CA VAL A 143 0.13 -11.87 -12.51
C VAL A 143 1.27 -10.85 -12.52
N PRO A 144 1.14 -9.64 -13.10
CA PRO A 144 2.25 -8.69 -13.10
C PRO A 144 2.70 -8.26 -11.69
N PHE A 145 1.76 -8.15 -10.74
CA PHE A 145 2.09 -7.82 -9.35
C PHE A 145 2.70 -9.01 -8.62
N LEU A 146 2.18 -10.23 -8.84
CA LEU A 146 2.73 -11.47 -8.29
C LEU A 146 4.17 -11.71 -8.77
N THR A 147 4.49 -11.37 -10.03
CA THR A 147 5.87 -11.38 -10.52
C THR A 147 6.77 -10.48 -9.69
N ARG A 148 6.33 -9.26 -9.33
CA ARG A 148 7.10 -8.36 -8.46
C ARG A 148 7.27 -8.91 -7.04
N VAL A 149 6.25 -9.58 -6.50
CA VAL A 149 6.31 -10.26 -5.20
C VAL A 149 7.40 -11.34 -5.19
N ASN A 150 7.43 -12.17 -6.24
CA ASN A 150 8.35 -13.29 -6.34
C ASN A 150 9.78 -12.86 -6.67
N ASP A 151 9.94 -11.97 -7.64
CA ASP A 151 11.25 -11.64 -8.19
C ASP A 151 11.97 -10.53 -7.39
N HIS A 152 11.22 -9.64 -6.73
CA HIS A 152 11.76 -8.47 -6.04
C HIS A 152 11.46 -8.44 -4.53
N GLY A 153 10.86 -9.50 -3.97
CA GLY A 153 10.57 -9.57 -2.55
C GLY A 153 9.55 -8.53 -2.05
N LYS A 154 8.67 -8.08 -2.95
CA LYS A 154 7.54 -7.18 -2.66
C LYS A 154 6.38 -7.94 -2.04
N GLY A 155 5.30 -7.25 -1.69
CA GLY A 155 4.05 -7.83 -1.21
C GLY A 155 2.82 -7.27 -1.93
N ILE A 156 1.70 -7.99 -1.85
CA ILE A 156 0.39 -7.46 -2.24
C ILE A 156 -0.67 -7.76 -1.18
N PHE A 157 -1.64 -6.87 -1.08
CA PHE A 157 -2.85 -7.05 -0.28
C PHE A 157 -4.06 -7.08 -1.21
N VAL A 158 -4.61 -8.26 -1.44
CA VAL A 158 -5.77 -8.46 -2.31
C VAL A 158 -7.04 -8.04 -1.58
N LEU A 159 -7.85 -7.19 -2.20
CA LEU A 159 -9.16 -6.82 -1.65
C LEU A 159 -10.09 -8.03 -1.58
N ALA A 160 -10.48 -8.42 -0.37
CA ALA A 160 -11.46 -9.48 -0.12
C ALA A 160 -12.76 -8.89 0.47
N ARG A 161 -12.71 -8.43 1.73
CA ARG A 161 -13.85 -7.85 2.44
C ARG A 161 -13.54 -6.43 2.91
N THR A 162 -14.38 -5.47 2.53
CA THR A 162 -14.24 -4.05 2.89
C THR A 162 -15.33 -3.61 3.87
N SER A 163 -15.08 -2.49 4.56
CA SER A 163 -15.94 -1.99 5.65
C SER A 163 -17.03 -1.00 5.22
N ASN A 164 -17.07 -0.63 3.93
CA ASN A 164 -18.09 0.30 3.44
C ASN A 164 -19.48 -0.35 3.41
N PRO A 165 -20.57 0.43 3.56
CA PRO A 165 -21.94 -0.11 3.55
C PRO A 165 -22.29 -0.93 2.30
N GLY A 166 -21.76 -0.55 1.14
CA GLY A 166 -22.00 -1.25 -0.13
C GLY A 166 -21.19 -2.54 -0.30
N SER A 167 -20.38 -2.98 0.68
CA SER A 167 -19.62 -4.23 0.53
C SER A 167 -20.54 -5.44 0.33
N ALA A 168 -21.71 -5.45 0.96
CA ALA A 168 -22.71 -6.51 0.83
C ALA A 168 -23.35 -6.60 -0.58
N GLU A 169 -23.20 -5.59 -1.44
CA GLU A 169 -23.75 -5.63 -2.81
C GLU A 169 -23.11 -6.75 -3.65
N PHE A 170 -21.84 -7.06 -3.39
CA PHE A 170 -21.08 -8.08 -4.11
C PHE A 170 -20.31 -9.03 -3.20
N GLN A 171 -19.66 -8.53 -2.15
CA GLN A 171 -18.67 -9.32 -1.42
C GLN A 171 -19.31 -10.37 -0.52
N CYS A 172 -20.51 -10.12 -0.02
CA CYS A 172 -21.22 -10.97 0.94
C CYS A 172 -22.74 -10.79 0.76
N ARG A 173 -23.30 -11.35 -0.32
CA ARG A 173 -24.74 -11.32 -0.57
C ARG A 173 -25.42 -12.43 0.25
N ASP A 174 -26.63 -12.19 0.71
CA ASP A 174 -27.35 -13.14 1.58
C ASP A 174 -27.68 -14.47 0.88
N ASP A 175 -27.83 -14.46 -0.45
CA ASP A 175 -28.19 -15.63 -1.26
C ASP A 175 -26.97 -16.45 -1.75
N ASP A 176 -25.74 -16.01 -1.45
CA ASP A 176 -24.53 -16.71 -1.87
C ASP A 176 -24.30 -17.95 -0.99
N ALA A 177 -24.16 -19.13 -1.61
CA ALA A 177 -23.76 -20.34 -0.88
C ALA A 177 -22.36 -20.23 -0.25
N VAL A 178 -21.47 -19.47 -0.89
CA VAL A 178 -20.16 -19.06 -0.37
C VAL A 178 -19.94 -17.60 -0.76
N PRO A 179 -19.76 -16.67 0.21
CA PRO A 179 -19.53 -15.26 -0.08
C PRO A 179 -18.35 -15.02 -1.03
N ILE A 180 -18.46 -14.05 -1.94
CA ILE A 180 -17.39 -13.72 -2.89
C ILE A 180 -16.06 -13.40 -2.18
N PHE A 181 -16.08 -12.69 -1.04
CA PHE A 181 -14.85 -12.37 -0.32
C PHE A 181 -14.08 -13.63 0.11
N GLU A 182 -14.80 -14.71 0.45
CA GLU A 182 -14.19 -15.98 0.85
C GLU A 182 -13.62 -16.71 -0.36
N GLN A 183 -14.32 -16.68 -1.50
CA GLN A 183 -13.80 -17.22 -2.76
C GLN A 183 -12.51 -16.50 -3.19
N VAL A 184 -12.45 -15.17 -3.01
CA VAL A 184 -11.24 -14.39 -3.24
C VAL A 184 -10.13 -14.81 -2.28
N ALA A 185 -10.38 -14.91 -0.97
CA ALA A 185 -9.38 -15.33 0.01
C ALA A 185 -8.80 -16.72 -0.30
N ARG A 186 -9.65 -17.69 -0.64
CA ARG A 186 -9.24 -19.04 -1.08
C ARG A 186 -8.46 -19.02 -2.40
N SER A 187 -8.69 -18.02 -3.25
CA SER A 187 -7.96 -17.86 -4.50
C SER A 187 -6.59 -17.26 -4.26
N ALA A 188 -6.49 -16.26 -3.37
CA ALA A 188 -5.23 -15.67 -2.95
C ALA A 188 -4.29 -16.73 -2.36
N GLU A 189 -4.79 -17.63 -1.50
CA GLU A 189 -4.00 -18.75 -0.95
C GLU A 189 -3.36 -19.65 -2.03
N ARG A 190 -4.01 -19.78 -3.21
CA ARG A 190 -3.46 -20.58 -4.32
C ARG A 190 -2.38 -19.84 -5.10
N TRP A 191 -2.28 -18.52 -4.99
CA TRP A 191 -1.27 -17.71 -5.69
C TRP A 191 0.06 -17.64 -4.94
N GLY A 192 0.06 -17.94 -3.63
CA GLY A 192 1.20 -17.80 -2.73
C GLY A 192 0.97 -16.70 -1.70
#